data_AF-A0A6I2VTG6-F1
#
_entry.id   AF-A0A6I2VTG6-F1
#
_cell.length_a   1.000
_cell.length_b   1.000
_cell.length_c   1.000
_cell.angle_alpha   90.00
_cell.angle_beta   90.00
_cell.angle_gamma   90.00
#
_symmetry.space_group_name_H-M   'P 1'
#
loop_
_entity.id
_entity.type
_entity.pdbx_description
1 polymer ?
#
loop_
_entity_poly.entity_id
_entity_poly.type
_entity_poly.pdbx_seq_one_letter_code
_entity_poly.pdbx_strand_id
1 'polypeptide(L)'
;IHFSLLPRWRGAAPVERAIMAGDSETGVCIMDVEATLDSGAIYATATIPIDDEITATALTRQLAQAGAELLVTTLQNGLGTPVAQQPGGTYAAKITPDDLRIDWTNSAVNIHRQVRALRAYTVVDGNRLRILATAVESQDDALDVGGLYDGCVVGTGDGVIRLVTVQPEGRPHMDAAAWFRGQTGALPIELG
;
A
#
# COMPACT_ATOMS: atom_id res chain seq x y z
N ILE A 1 -6.93 -14.20 14.70
CA ILE A 1 -5.67 -13.46 14.41
C ILE A 1 -6.05 -12.32 13.49
N HIS A 2 -5.65 -11.09 13.81
CA HIS A 2 -5.94 -9.91 13.00
C HIS A 2 -4.64 -9.18 12.65
N PHE A 3 -4.48 -8.71 11.41
CA PHE A 3 -3.23 -8.13 10.90
C PHE A 3 -3.20 -6.60 11.02
N SER A 4 -3.54 -6.11 12.22
CA SER A 4 -3.28 -4.73 12.63
C SER A 4 -3.07 -4.63 14.13
N LEU A 5 -2.64 -3.45 14.59
CA LEU A 5 -2.66 -3.07 16.00
C LEU A 5 -4.06 -2.53 16.36
N LEU A 6 -4.96 -3.43 16.75
CA LEU A 6 -6.32 -3.07 17.15
C LEU A 6 -6.32 -2.08 18.33
N PRO A 7 -7.22 -1.07 18.35
CA PRO A 7 -8.43 -0.95 17.53
C PRO A 7 -8.23 -0.26 16.17
N ARG A 8 -6.98 0.08 15.77
CA ARG A 8 -6.69 0.66 14.46
C ARG A 8 -6.85 -0.41 13.37
N TRP A 9 -7.49 -0.05 12.26
CA TRP A 9 -7.68 -0.91 11.08
C TRP A 9 -8.45 -2.21 11.33
N ARG A 10 -9.63 -2.13 11.95
CA ARG A 10 -10.62 -3.22 11.89
C ARG A 10 -11.09 -3.46 10.47
N GLY A 11 -11.40 -4.69 10.09
CA GLY A 11 -12.03 -5.04 8.83
C GLY A 11 -11.08 -5.65 7.81
N ALA A 12 -11.37 -5.39 6.53
CA ALA A 12 -11.04 -6.31 5.44
C ALA A 12 -9.64 -6.14 4.84
N ALA A 13 -9.03 -4.95 4.91
CA ALA A 13 -7.75 -4.66 4.23
C ALA A 13 -6.74 -3.92 5.12
N PRO A 14 -6.46 -4.39 6.36
CA PRO A 14 -5.65 -3.63 7.32
C PRO A 14 -4.22 -3.37 6.85
N VAL A 15 -3.61 -4.30 6.12
CA VAL A 15 -2.21 -4.18 5.65
C VAL A 15 -2.08 -3.08 4.61
N GLU A 16 -2.94 -3.11 3.59
CA GLU A 16 -2.93 -2.13 2.50
C GLU A 16 -3.26 -0.74 3.04
N ARG A 17 -4.26 -0.63 3.90
CA ARG A 17 -4.70 0.65 4.46
C ARG A 17 -3.66 1.26 5.40
N ALA A 18 -2.91 0.46 6.16
CA ALA A 18 -1.79 0.94 6.98
C ALA A 18 -0.68 1.57 6.11
N ILE A 19 -0.27 0.90 5.03
CA ILE A 19 0.74 1.44 4.10
C ILE A 19 0.22 2.72 3.42
N MET A 20 -1.01 2.71 2.92
CA MET A 20 -1.60 3.88 2.24
C MET A 20 -1.72 5.10 3.16
N ALA A 21 -2.03 4.89 4.45
CA ALA A 21 -2.12 5.96 5.43
C ALA A 21 -0.75 6.49 5.88
N GLY A 22 0.35 5.78 5.56
CA GLY A 22 1.69 6.15 5.96
C GLY A 22 1.99 5.82 7.42
N ASP A 23 1.38 4.77 7.96
CA ASP A 23 1.72 4.28 9.30
C ASP A 23 3.19 3.83 9.33
N SER A 24 3.93 4.17 10.38
CA SER A 24 5.32 3.74 10.57
C SER A 24 5.44 2.33 11.18
N GLU A 25 4.33 1.81 11.69
CA GLU A 25 4.25 0.47 12.29
C GLU A 25 2.84 -0.10 12.12
N THR A 26 2.77 -1.43 12.11
CA THR A 26 1.54 -2.20 12.24
C THR A 26 1.83 -3.40 13.11
N GLY A 27 1.00 -4.44 13.06
CA GLY A 27 1.24 -5.63 13.84
C GLY A 27 0.14 -6.65 13.68
N VAL A 28 0.17 -7.62 14.59
CA VAL A 28 -0.77 -8.70 14.66
C VAL A 28 -1.35 -8.81 16.06
N CYS A 29 -2.67 -9.00 16.15
CA CYS A 29 -3.39 -9.23 17.39
C CYS A 29 -4.00 -10.64 17.43
N ILE A 30 -3.89 -11.29 18.59
CA ILE A 30 -4.72 -12.43 18.98
C ILE A 30 -5.88 -11.87 19.78
N MET A 31 -7.11 -12.07 19.34
CA MET A 31 -8.30 -11.50 19.96
C MET A 31 -9.45 -12.49 20.00
N ASP A 32 -10.42 -12.20 20.85
CA ASP A 32 -11.74 -12.83 20.81
C ASP A 32 -12.48 -12.53 19.51
N VAL A 33 -13.30 -13.49 19.10
CA VAL A 33 -14.25 -13.29 18.00
C VAL A 33 -15.59 -12.89 18.60
N GLU A 34 -16.04 -11.69 18.27
CA GLU A 34 -17.34 -11.16 18.69
C GLU A 34 -18.28 -10.99 17.49
N ALA A 35 -19.56 -10.73 17.78
CA ALA A 35 -20.55 -10.43 16.73
C ALA A 35 -20.21 -9.13 15.97
N THR A 36 -19.60 -8.17 16.66
CA THR A 36 -19.11 -6.94 16.03
C THR A 36 -17.74 -7.22 15.42
N LEU A 37 -17.57 -6.81 14.15
CA LEU A 37 -16.36 -7.08 13.37
C LEU A 37 -15.11 -6.52 14.08
N ASP A 38 -14.17 -7.42 14.37
CA ASP A 38 -12.86 -7.15 14.96
C ASP A 38 -12.88 -6.29 16.24
N SER A 39 -13.93 -6.41 17.06
CA SER A 39 -14.08 -5.67 18.33
C SER A 39 -13.62 -6.42 19.58
N GLY A 40 -13.37 -7.73 19.46
CA GLY A 40 -13.11 -8.59 20.61
C GLY A 40 -11.88 -8.19 21.41
N ALA A 41 -11.88 -8.54 22.68
CA ALA A 41 -10.78 -8.25 23.59
C ALA A 41 -9.48 -8.94 23.12
N ILE A 42 -8.34 -8.29 23.35
CA ILE A 42 -7.03 -8.69 22.81
C ILE A 42 -6.26 -9.48 23.87
N TYR A 43 -5.80 -10.66 23.50
CA TYR A 43 -4.94 -11.52 24.33
C TYR A 43 -3.46 -11.17 24.20
N ALA A 44 -3.00 -10.92 22.98
CA ALA A 44 -1.60 -10.65 22.69
C ALA A 44 -1.43 -9.84 21.41
N THR A 45 -0.34 -9.10 21.35
CA THR A 45 0.02 -8.26 20.21
C THR A 45 1.51 -8.38 19.90
N ALA A 46 1.87 -8.34 18.62
CA ALA A 46 3.24 -8.15 18.17
C ALA A 46 3.30 -7.02 17.13
N THR A 47 4.27 -6.12 17.28
CA THR A 47 4.46 -4.94 16.40
C THR A 47 5.50 -5.22 15.34
N ILE A 48 5.28 -4.70 14.13
CA ILE A 48 6.19 -4.77 12.99
C ILE A 48 6.34 -3.36 12.39
N PRO A 49 7.57 -2.86 12.16
CA PRO A 49 7.77 -1.58 11.49
C PRO A 49 7.32 -1.64 10.03
N ILE A 50 6.81 -0.53 9.53
CA ILE A 50 6.53 -0.30 8.10
C ILE A 50 7.60 0.67 7.62
N ASP A 51 8.55 0.16 6.85
CA ASP A 51 9.57 1.01 6.22
C ASP A 51 9.06 1.66 4.92
N ASP A 52 9.84 2.60 4.39
CA ASP A 52 9.46 3.38 3.21
C ASP A 52 9.50 2.58 1.90
N GLU A 53 9.98 1.34 1.90
CA GLU A 53 10.11 0.48 0.72
C GLU A 53 9.22 -0.77 0.79
N ILE A 54 8.67 -1.09 1.96
CA ILE A 54 7.93 -2.33 2.16
C ILE A 54 6.65 -2.33 1.32
N THR A 55 6.42 -3.46 0.64
CA THR A 55 5.21 -3.70 -0.13
C THR A 55 4.19 -4.46 0.71
N ALA A 56 2.90 -4.37 0.39
CA ALA A 56 1.86 -5.13 1.08
C ALA A 56 2.18 -6.63 1.08
N THR A 57 2.65 -7.19 -0.05
CA THR A 57 3.05 -8.61 -0.12
C THR A 57 4.17 -8.98 0.84
N ALA A 58 5.18 -8.13 0.98
CA ALA A 58 6.28 -8.36 1.92
C ALA A 58 5.82 -8.24 3.37
N LEU A 59 5.05 -7.19 3.68
CA LEU A 59 4.51 -6.95 5.02
C LEU A 59 3.55 -8.07 5.46
N THR A 60 2.65 -8.53 4.60
CA THR A 60 1.76 -9.67 4.88
C THR A 60 2.56 -10.93 5.24
N ARG A 61 3.69 -11.18 4.57
CA ARG A 61 4.55 -12.33 4.91
C ARG A 61 5.17 -12.20 6.30
N GLN A 62 5.67 -11.02 6.64
CA GLN A 62 6.22 -10.76 7.98
C GLN A 62 5.14 -10.90 9.07
N LEU A 63 3.96 -10.34 8.82
CA LEU A 63 2.80 -10.43 9.72
C LEU A 63 2.31 -11.87 9.89
N ALA A 64 2.27 -12.66 8.81
CA ALA A 64 1.89 -14.06 8.89
C ALA A 64 2.87 -14.88 9.75
N GLN A 65 4.18 -14.64 9.60
CA GLN A 65 5.20 -15.29 10.43
C GLN A 65 5.06 -14.89 11.90
N ALA A 66 5.03 -13.59 12.18
CA ALA A 66 4.89 -13.08 13.55
C ALA A 66 3.56 -13.53 14.19
N GLY A 67 2.48 -13.58 13.42
CA GLY A 67 1.17 -14.03 13.88
C GLY A 67 1.13 -15.51 14.24
N ALA A 68 1.82 -16.35 13.46
CA ALA A 68 1.96 -17.77 13.77
C ALA A 68 2.75 -17.98 15.06
N GLU A 69 3.90 -17.31 15.20
CA GLU A 69 4.73 -17.37 16.41
C GLU A 69 4.00 -16.86 17.64
N LEU A 70 3.31 -15.72 17.52
CA LEU A 70 2.51 -15.13 18.58
C LEU A 70 1.38 -16.08 19.01
N LEU A 71 0.64 -16.65 18.05
CA LEU A 71 -0.44 -17.59 18.37
C LEU A 71 0.08 -18.81 19.13
N VAL A 72 1.16 -19.44 18.66
CA VAL A 72 1.73 -20.63 19.32
C VAL A 72 2.17 -20.29 20.75
N THR A 73 2.87 -19.17 20.92
CA THR A 73 3.36 -18.71 22.23
C THR A 73 2.20 -18.41 23.18
N THR A 74 1.19 -17.70 22.72
CA THR A 74 -0.01 -17.35 23.50
C THR A 74 -0.79 -18.60 23.91
N LEU A 75 -0.90 -19.62 23.05
CA LEU A 75 -1.56 -20.88 23.41
C LEU A 75 -0.74 -21.71 24.41
N GLN A 76 0.58 -21.78 24.25
CA GLN A 76 1.46 -22.55 25.13
C GLN A 76 1.51 -21.99 26.55
N ASN A 77 1.51 -20.67 26.69
CA ASN A 77 1.50 -20.00 27.99
C ASN A 77 0.10 -19.95 28.63
N GLY A 78 -0.93 -20.35 27.88
CA GLY A 78 -2.33 -20.10 28.21
C GLY A 78 -2.76 -18.68 27.83
N LEU A 79 -4.01 -18.52 27.37
CA LEU A 79 -4.52 -17.25 26.84
C LEU A 79 -4.47 -16.09 27.86
N GLY A 80 -4.59 -16.39 29.15
CA GLY A 80 -4.71 -15.36 30.19
C GLY A 80 -6.04 -14.60 30.10
N THR A 81 -6.05 -13.38 30.64
CA THR A 81 -7.21 -12.48 30.60
C THR A 81 -7.05 -11.50 29.45
N PRO A 82 -8.00 -11.41 28.50
CA PRO A 82 -7.90 -10.48 27.39
C PRO A 82 -8.18 -9.05 27.86
N VAL A 83 -7.60 -8.08 27.15
CA VAL A 83 -7.78 -6.65 27.40
C VAL A 83 -8.81 -6.10 26.43
N ALA A 84 -9.87 -5.48 26.95
CA ALA A 84 -10.87 -4.82 26.11
C ALA A 84 -10.23 -3.72 25.23
N GLN A 85 -10.66 -3.65 23.97
CA GLN A 85 -10.16 -2.63 23.06
C GLN A 85 -10.60 -1.23 23.51
N GLN A 86 -9.73 -0.24 23.31
CA GLN A 86 -10.11 1.16 23.54
C GLN A 86 -11.18 1.60 22.52
N PRO A 87 -12.09 2.52 22.90
CA PRO A 87 -13.05 3.10 21.97
C PRO A 87 -12.35 3.94 20.89
N GLY A 88 -13.00 4.14 19.74
CA GLY A 88 -12.48 4.99 18.65
C GLY A 88 -11.59 4.28 17.62
N GLY A 89 -11.82 2.99 17.37
CA GLY A 89 -11.14 2.25 16.31
C GLY A 89 -11.37 2.81 14.90
N THR A 90 -10.40 2.58 14.01
CA THR A 90 -10.52 2.92 12.58
C THR A 90 -10.85 1.68 11.76
N TYR A 91 -11.43 1.86 10.56
CA TYR A 91 -11.83 0.76 9.70
C TYR A 91 -11.02 0.72 8.41
N ALA A 92 -10.48 -0.46 8.12
CA ALA A 92 -9.84 -0.81 6.88
C ALA A 92 -10.88 -1.39 5.91
N ALA A 93 -11.56 -0.50 5.18
CA ALA A 93 -12.51 -0.90 4.15
C ALA A 93 -11.81 -1.76 3.07
N LYS A 94 -12.54 -2.74 2.54
CA LYS A 94 -12.09 -3.61 1.45
C LYS A 94 -11.54 -2.75 0.30
N ILE A 95 -10.43 -3.18 -0.30
CA ILE A 95 -9.87 -2.55 -1.51
C ILE A 95 -10.83 -2.78 -2.69
N THR A 96 -11.12 -1.71 -3.40
CA THR A 96 -11.97 -1.67 -4.59
C THR A 96 -11.14 -1.36 -5.85
N PRO A 97 -11.65 -1.64 -7.07
CA PRO A 97 -10.97 -1.24 -8.29
C PRO A 97 -10.63 0.25 -8.37
N ASP A 98 -11.44 1.11 -7.77
CA ASP A 98 -11.23 2.57 -7.75
C ASP A 98 -10.01 2.94 -6.90
N ASP A 99 -9.77 2.23 -5.79
CA ASP A 99 -8.56 2.41 -4.98
C ASP A 99 -7.27 2.10 -5.75
N LEU A 100 -7.34 1.32 -6.85
CA LEU A 100 -6.16 0.98 -7.66
C LEU A 100 -5.84 2.03 -8.73
N ARG A 101 -6.79 2.91 -9.08
CA ARG A 101 -6.54 3.95 -10.09
C ARG A 101 -5.74 5.07 -9.45
N ILE A 102 -4.64 5.45 -10.09
CA ILE A 102 -3.82 6.57 -9.63
C ILE A 102 -4.52 7.86 -10.01
N ASP A 103 -4.73 8.70 -9.00
CA ASP A 103 -5.07 10.10 -9.19
C ASP A 103 -3.79 10.92 -8.99
N TRP A 104 -3.26 11.42 -10.12
CA TRP A 104 -2.00 12.16 -10.18
C TRP A 104 -2.04 13.51 -9.45
N THR A 105 -3.23 14.00 -9.08
CA THR A 105 -3.36 15.23 -8.26
C THR A 105 -2.95 15.03 -6.80
N ASN A 106 -2.72 13.78 -6.37
CA ASN A 106 -2.13 13.49 -5.05
C ASN A 106 -0.62 13.75 -5.02
N SER A 107 -0.05 13.81 -3.81
CA SER A 107 1.40 13.91 -3.63
C SER A 107 2.14 12.66 -4.10
N ALA A 108 3.38 12.82 -4.55
CA ALA A 108 4.27 11.73 -4.94
C ALA A 108 4.39 10.67 -3.84
N VAL A 109 4.47 11.09 -2.57
CA VAL A 109 4.52 10.19 -1.40
C VAL A 109 3.27 9.33 -1.27
N ASN A 110 2.08 9.92 -1.44
CA ASN A 110 0.81 9.18 -1.35
C ASN A 110 0.65 8.20 -2.50
N ILE A 111 1.00 8.60 -3.73
CA ILE A 111 0.99 7.73 -4.90
C ILE A 111 1.99 6.59 -4.73
N HIS A 112 3.18 6.88 -4.22
CA HIS A 112 4.20 5.86 -3.93
C HIS A 112 3.70 4.82 -2.92
N ARG A 113 3.06 5.24 -1.84
CA ARG A 113 2.40 4.34 -0.87
C ARG A 113 1.29 3.51 -1.52
N GLN A 114 0.45 4.12 -2.36
CA GLN A 114 -0.60 3.42 -3.12
C GLN A 114 -0.01 2.33 -4.02
N VAL A 115 1.08 2.61 -4.73
CA VAL A 115 1.78 1.63 -5.58
C VAL A 115 2.34 0.48 -4.75
N ARG A 116 3.03 0.75 -3.64
CA ARG A 116 3.57 -0.27 -2.73
C ARG A 116 2.49 -1.14 -2.09
N ALA A 117 1.34 -0.54 -1.78
CA ALA A 117 0.20 -1.24 -1.19
C ALA A 117 -0.55 -2.10 -2.21
N LEU A 118 -0.82 -1.57 -3.41
CA LEU A 118 -1.87 -2.11 -4.29
C LEU A 118 -1.39 -2.58 -5.66
N ARG A 119 -0.16 -2.24 -6.10
CA ARG A 119 0.26 -2.35 -7.51
C ARG A 119 -0.77 -1.68 -8.45
N ALA A 120 -0.88 -0.36 -8.26
CA ALA A 120 -1.86 0.54 -8.85
C ALA A 120 -1.76 0.63 -10.38
N TYR A 121 -2.64 1.40 -11.02
CA TYR A 121 -2.62 1.62 -12.47
C TYR A 121 -3.00 3.05 -12.86
N THR A 122 -2.55 3.45 -14.04
CA THR A 122 -3.02 4.63 -14.76
C THR A 122 -3.46 4.23 -16.17
N VAL A 123 -3.93 5.18 -16.98
CA VAL A 123 -4.30 4.97 -18.38
C VAL A 123 -3.37 5.78 -19.27
N VAL A 124 -2.92 5.15 -20.36
CA VAL A 124 -2.11 5.77 -21.42
C VAL A 124 -2.72 5.37 -22.75
N ASP A 125 -3.09 6.35 -23.58
CA ASP A 125 -3.76 6.14 -24.87
C ASP A 125 -4.97 5.17 -24.79
N GLY A 126 -5.76 5.29 -23.72
CA GLY A 126 -6.94 4.46 -23.48
C GLY A 126 -6.66 3.04 -22.95
N ASN A 127 -5.39 2.65 -22.80
CA ASN A 127 -4.99 1.32 -22.31
C ASN A 127 -4.48 1.39 -20.87
N ARG A 128 -4.70 0.32 -20.08
CA ARG A 128 -4.21 0.29 -18.70
C ARG A 128 -2.71 0.07 -18.66
N LEU A 129 -2.02 0.91 -17.87
CA LEU A 129 -0.64 0.71 -17.47
C LEU A 129 -0.60 0.48 -15.96
N ARG A 130 -0.31 -0.75 -15.55
CA ARG A 130 -0.06 -1.03 -14.13
C ARG A 130 1.31 -0.52 -13.73
N ILE A 131 1.39 0.08 -12.56
CA ILE A 131 2.62 0.59 -11.96
C ILE A 131 2.91 -0.29 -10.75
N LEU A 132 4.05 -0.96 -10.79
CA LEU A 132 4.41 -2.00 -9.83
C LEU A 132 5.48 -1.54 -8.83
N ALA A 133 6.32 -0.58 -9.24
CA ALA A 133 7.33 0.04 -8.40
C ALA A 133 7.59 1.47 -8.88
N THR A 134 7.87 2.35 -7.91
CA THR A 134 8.16 3.77 -8.12
C THR A 134 9.23 4.23 -7.16
N ALA A 135 9.83 5.39 -7.42
CA ALA A 135 10.70 6.11 -6.49
C ALA A 135 10.24 7.56 -6.37
N VAL A 136 10.18 8.08 -5.15
CA VAL A 136 9.93 9.52 -4.91
C VAL A 136 11.23 10.27 -5.13
N GLU A 137 11.19 11.37 -5.86
CA GLU A 137 12.37 12.19 -6.13
C GLU A 137 12.17 13.63 -5.71
N SER A 138 13.26 14.25 -5.24
CA SER A 138 13.35 15.69 -5.09
C SER A 138 13.72 16.29 -6.44
N GLN A 139 12.82 17.10 -7.01
CA GLN A 139 13.11 17.89 -8.20
C GLN A 139 12.72 19.35 -7.94
N ASP A 140 13.57 20.27 -8.40
CA ASP A 140 13.37 21.71 -8.21
C ASP A 140 12.36 22.31 -9.21
N ASP A 141 12.21 21.68 -10.38
CA ASP A 141 11.31 22.12 -11.44
C ASP A 141 9.92 21.49 -11.30
N ALA A 142 8.89 22.33 -11.36
CA ALA A 142 7.51 21.88 -11.42
C ALA A 142 7.20 21.24 -12.78
N LEU A 143 6.66 20.03 -12.76
CA LEU A 143 6.15 19.31 -13.93
C LEU A 143 4.63 19.38 -13.97
N ASP A 144 4.04 19.27 -15.16
CA ASP A 144 2.59 19.21 -15.30
C ASP A 144 2.04 17.95 -14.61
N VAL A 145 0.98 18.12 -13.84
CA VAL A 145 0.34 17.02 -13.10
C VAL A 145 -0.19 15.97 -14.09
N GLY A 146 0.25 14.72 -13.93
CA GLY A 146 -0.08 13.63 -14.85
C GLY A 146 0.77 13.61 -16.13
N GLY A 147 1.64 14.60 -16.34
CA GLY A 147 2.58 14.60 -17.46
C GLY A 147 3.76 13.66 -17.18
N LEU A 148 3.98 12.70 -18.08
CA LEU A 148 5.14 11.81 -18.06
C LEU A 148 6.24 12.31 -19.00
N TYR A 149 7.41 12.58 -18.43
CA TYR A 149 8.58 13.16 -19.09
C TYR A 149 9.74 12.16 -19.22
N ASP A 150 10.83 12.62 -19.82
CA ASP A 150 12.08 11.87 -19.94
C ASP A 150 12.55 11.30 -18.60
N GLY A 151 13.18 10.13 -18.65
CA GLY A 151 13.59 9.41 -17.45
C GLY A 151 12.44 8.75 -16.67
N CYS A 152 11.24 8.70 -17.25
CA CYS A 152 10.03 8.12 -16.64
C CYS A 152 9.56 8.85 -15.39
N VAL A 153 9.72 10.17 -15.36
CA VAL A 153 9.30 11.02 -14.24
C VAL A 153 7.93 11.59 -14.53
N VAL A 154 7.03 11.51 -13.54
CA VAL A 154 5.66 12.02 -13.64
C VAL A 154 5.50 13.20 -12.67
N GLY A 155 4.93 14.30 -13.16
CA GLY A 155 4.47 15.40 -12.32
C GLY A 155 3.26 14.99 -11.48
N THR A 156 3.27 15.32 -10.19
CA THR A 156 2.17 15.01 -9.27
C THR A 156 1.65 16.29 -8.62
N GLY A 157 0.56 16.23 -7.84
CA GLY A 157 0.06 17.42 -7.14
C GLY A 157 1.03 18.01 -6.11
N ASP A 158 1.98 17.20 -5.64
CA ASP A 158 3.10 17.66 -4.78
C ASP A 158 4.32 16.76 -4.97
N GLY A 159 5.37 17.31 -5.56
CA GLY A 159 6.60 16.62 -5.94
C GLY A 159 6.48 15.83 -7.24
N VAL A 160 7.49 14.99 -7.50
CA VAL A 160 7.56 14.13 -8.69
C VAL A 160 7.82 12.69 -8.30
N ILE A 161 7.42 11.77 -9.18
CA ILE A 161 7.61 10.34 -8.96
C ILE A 161 8.18 9.68 -10.21
N ARG A 162 9.24 8.89 -10.04
CA ARG A 162 9.80 8.08 -11.12
C ARG A 162 9.10 6.72 -11.17
N LEU A 163 8.66 6.33 -12.36
CA LEU A 163 8.22 4.96 -12.62
C LEU A 163 9.44 4.06 -12.75
N VAL A 164 9.45 2.93 -12.03
CA VAL A 164 10.57 1.96 -12.03
C VAL A 164 10.18 0.68 -12.75
N THR A 165 9.04 0.10 -12.37
CA THR A 165 8.53 -1.13 -12.99
C THR A 165 7.07 -0.95 -13.36
N VAL A 166 6.74 -1.24 -14.62
CA VAL A 166 5.38 -1.13 -15.16
C VAL A 166 4.96 -2.44 -15.81
N GLN A 167 3.65 -2.61 -16.01
CA GLN A 167 3.09 -3.69 -16.78
C GLN A 167 2.02 -3.13 -17.73
N PRO A 168 2.35 -3.01 -19.02
CA PRO A 168 1.37 -2.66 -20.05
C PRO A 168 0.32 -3.76 -20.22
N GLU A 169 -0.87 -3.36 -20.66
CA GLU A 169 -1.96 -4.29 -20.93
C GLU A 169 -1.55 -5.41 -21.89
N GLY A 170 -1.88 -6.66 -21.52
CA GLY A 170 -1.54 -7.85 -22.31
C GLY A 170 -0.05 -8.19 -22.37
N ARG A 171 0.83 -7.50 -21.64
CA ARG A 171 2.29 -7.75 -21.64
C ARG A 171 2.82 -8.18 -20.25
N PRO A 172 3.98 -8.86 -20.20
CA PRO A 172 4.72 -9.04 -18.96
C PRO A 172 5.12 -7.70 -18.33
N HIS A 173 5.40 -7.72 -17.03
CA HIS A 173 6.02 -6.56 -16.38
C HIS A 173 7.42 -6.31 -16.94
N MET A 174 7.84 -5.06 -16.95
CA MET A 174 9.12 -4.63 -17.49
C MET A 174 9.61 -3.35 -16.82
N ASP A 175 10.88 -3.06 -17.07
CA ASP A 175 11.51 -1.79 -16.71
C ASP A 175 10.76 -0.61 -17.37
N ALA A 176 10.47 0.43 -16.59
CA ALA A 176 9.71 1.59 -17.07
C ALA A 176 10.45 2.34 -18.18
N ALA A 177 11.77 2.47 -18.11
CA ALA A 177 12.56 3.13 -19.15
C ALA A 177 12.54 2.33 -20.46
N ALA A 178 12.53 1.00 -20.39
CA ALA A 178 12.34 0.16 -21.56
C ALA A 178 10.96 0.34 -22.21
N TRP A 179 9.90 0.41 -21.40
CA TRP A 179 8.55 0.70 -21.89
C TRP A 179 8.46 2.10 -22.52
N PHE A 180 9.05 3.11 -21.87
CA PHE A 180 9.02 4.51 -22.31
C PHE A 180 9.73 4.72 -23.65
N ARG A 181 10.89 4.08 -23.89
CA ARG A 181 11.58 4.13 -25.20
C ARG A 181 10.74 3.58 -26.37
N GLY A 182 9.75 2.75 -26.07
CA GLY A 182 8.83 2.21 -27.07
C GLY A 182 7.60 3.09 -27.32
N GLN A 183 7.41 4.17 -26.55
CA GLN A 183 6.31 5.11 -26.77
C GLN A 183 6.65 6.05 -27.93
N THR A 184 5.65 6.33 -28.75
CA THR A 184 5.76 7.26 -29.87
C THR A 184 4.81 8.44 -29.60
N GLY A 185 5.34 9.65 -29.43
CA GLY A 185 4.51 10.81 -29.12
C GLY A 185 5.36 12.03 -28.75
N ALA A 186 4.71 13.19 -28.67
CA ALA A 186 5.33 14.36 -28.05
C ALA A 186 5.35 14.17 -26.52
N LEU A 187 6.32 14.81 -25.86
CA LEU A 187 6.34 14.91 -24.41
C LEU A 187 5.61 16.18 -23.94
N PRO A 188 4.99 16.15 -22.75
CA PRO A 188 4.79 14.97 -21.91
C PRO A 188 3.76 13.98 -22.49
N ILE A 189 3.87 12.70 -22.12
CA ILE A 189 2.79 11.72 -22.33
C ILE A 189 1.75 11.97 -21.23
N GLU A 190 0.52 12.27 -21.62
CA GLU A 190 -0.58 12.48 -20.67
C GLU A 190 -0.99 11.15 -20.01
N LEU A 191 -0.92 11.09 -18.68
CA LEU A 191 -1.39 9.98 -17.87
C LEU A 191 -2.73 10.32 -17.22
N GLY A 192 -3.73 9.46 -17.40
CA GLY A 192 -5.07 9.73 -16.87
C GLY A 192 -6.12 8.73 -17.31
#